data_AF-A0A2V8DDZ1-F1
#
_entry.id   AF-A0A2V8DDZ1-F1
#
_cell.length_a   1.000
_cell.length_b   1.000
_cell.length_c   1.000
_cell.angle_alpha   90.00
_cell.angle_beta   90.00
_cell.angle_gamma   90.00
#
_symmetry.space_group_name_H-M   'P 1'
#
loop_
_entity.id
_entity.type
_entity.pdbx_description
1 polymer ?
#
loop_
_entity_poly.entity_id
_entity_poly.type
_entity_poly.pdbx_seq_one_letter_code
_entity_poly.pdbx_strand_id
1 'polypeptide(L)'
;MIERGTGQAGSTTAEPAPPITQRFDRSIVEGPLGPAVWRLAWPTMLQNAIAGLQGIIDHVMVGHFVGYTGNAAIGVSWQIIIVVIVFISSLFTGMGVFVARFAGANQPEKVNRVVYQAFLTAIAFSALMAVVGYFASPVLLDIVNAAPEVQREAMPFLRAMFIGILGLVMFFMLSGAFRAAGDPQTPLRLGVTMTVLTVGFNLVLIPALGTVGAALGTIASSSIVAVYGVRRLFAPGSVIRFHRHMD
;
A
#
# COMPACT_ATOMS: atom_id res chain seq x y z
N MET A 1 -39.15 2.57 -70.43
CA MET A 1 -38.03 3.52 -70.36
C MET A 1 -38.31 4.39 -69.14
N ILE A 2 -37.71 4.28 -67.95
CA ILE A 2 -36.45 3.69 -67.47
C ILE A 2 -36.64 3.33 -65.96
N GLU A 3 -36.21 2.11 -65.63
CA GLU A 3 -35.59 1.56 -64.42
C GLU A 3 -36.09 1.76 -62.97
N ARG A 4 -36.07 0.60 -62.29
CA ARG A 4 -36.13 0.32 -60.86
C ARG A 4 -34.92 0.94 -60.12
N GLY A 5 -35.19 1.52 -58.95
CA GLY A 5 -34.17 1.88 -57.96
C GLY A 5 -34.46 1.22 -56.60
N THR A 6 -34.35 -0.10 -56.52
CA THR A 6 -34.16 -0.83 -55.27
C THR A 6 -32.72 -0.61 -54.80
N GLY A 7 -32.53 0.10 -53.69
CA GLY A 7 -31.21 0.44 -53.16
C GLY A 7 -31.18 0.48 -51.63
N GLN A 8 -31.12 -0.72 -51.04
CA GLN A 8 -30.48 -1.08 -49.77
C GLN A 8 -30.70 -0.16 -48.56
N ALA A 9 -31.58 -0.63 -47.68
CA ALA A 9 -31.48 -0.39 -46.24
C ALA A 9 -30.05 -0.71 -45.80
N GLY A 10 -29.29 0.31 -45.41
CA GLY A 10 -28.02 0.15 -44.73
C GLY A 10 -28.26 -0.52 -43.39
N SER A 11 -28.20 -1.85 -43.38
CA SER A 11 -27.99 -2.63 -42.17
C SER A 11 -26.63 -2.22 -41.62
N THR A 12 -26.61 -1.23 -40.72
CA THR A 12 -25.47 -1.00 -39.85
C THR A 12 -25.36 -2.24 -38.98
N THR A 13 -24.63 -3.25 -39.46
CA THR A 13 -24.15 -4.35 -38.65
C THR A 13 -23.28 -3.69 -37.59
N ALA A 14 -23.89 -3.39 -36.44
CA ALA A 14 -23.18 -3.00 -35.25
C ALA A 14 -22.16 -4.11 -35.00
N GLU A 15 -20.89 -3.80 -35.23
CA GLU A 15 -19.78 -4.66 -34.90
C GLU A 15 -19.97 -5.08 -33.44
N PRO A 16 -20.02 -6.40 -33.13
CA PRO A 16 -20.21 -6.84 -31.77
C PRO A 16 -19.10 -6.22 -30.93
N ALA A 17 -19.50 -5.42 -29.94
CA ALA A 17 -18.57 -4.78 -29.03
C ALA A 17 -17.54 -5.83 -28.56
N PRO A 18 -16.23 -5.53 -28.61
CA PRO A 18 -15.20 -6.49 -28.27
C PRO A 18 -15.53 -7.10 -26.91
N PRO A 19 -15.35 -8.42 -26.72
CA PRO A 19 -15.72 -9.08 -25.48
C PRO A 19 -15.05 -8.34 -24.33
N ILE A 20 -15.87 -7.84 -23.40
CA ILE A 20 -15.37 -7.22 -22.16
C ILE A 20 -14.53 -8.30 -21.50
N THR A 21 -13.21 -8.19 -21.61
CA THR A 21 -12.27 -9.02 -20.87
C THR A 21 -12.62 -8.83 -19.40
N GLN A 22 -13.24 -9.83 -18.80
CA GLN A 22 -13.78 -9.71 -17.44
C GLN A 22 -12.65 -9.31 -16.51
N ARG A 23 -12.72 -8.08 -16.03
CA ARG A 23 -11.62 -7.39 -15.33
C ARG A 23 -11.39 -7.91 -13.92
N PHE A 24 -12.40 -8.58 -13.36
CA PHE A 24 -12.40 -9.19 -12.04
C PHE A 24 -12.70 -10.68 -12.16
N ASP A 25 -12.03 -11.49 -11.35
CA ASP A 25 -12.17 -12.94 -11.38
C ASP A 25 -13.49 -13.39 -10.72
N ARG A 26 -14.47 -13.79 -11.54
CA ARG A 26 -15.82 -14.17 -11.08
C ARG A 26 -15.86 -15.45 -10.26
N SER A 27 -14.83 -16.30 -10.31
CA SER A 27 -14.77 -17.51 -9.49
C SER A 27 -14.74 -17.22 -7.98
N ILE A 28 -14.44 -15.98 -7.58
CA ILE A 28 -14.54 -15.52 -6.19
C ILE A 28 -16.00 -15.40 -5.72
N VAL A 29 -16.89 -14.99 -6.63
CA VAL A 29 -18.31 -14.68 -6.32
C VAL A 29 -19.22 -15.85 -6.67
N GLU A 30 -18.96 -16.52 -7.80
CA GLU A 30 -19.82 -17.56 -8.37
C GLU A 30 -19.30 -18.98 -8.08
N GLY A 31 -18.07 -19.11 -7.58
CA GLY A 31 -17.42 -20.39 -7.31
C GLY A 31 -17.64 -20.94 -5.90
N PRO A 32 -17.10 -22.14 -5.60
CA PRO A 32 -17.16 -22.73 -4.27
C PRO A 32 -16.40 -21.87 -3.24
N LEU A 33 -17.05 -21.62 -2.09
CA LEU A 33 -16.57 -20.69 -1.07
C LEU A 33 -15.17 -21.03 -0.54
N GLY A 34 -14.89 -22.31 -0.27
CA GLY A 34 -13.60 -22.74 0.30
C GLY A 34 -12.38 -22.36 -0.55
N PRO A 35 -12.31 -22.78 -1.82
CA PRO A 35 -11.23 -22.39 -2.73
C PRO A 35 -11.12 -20.88 -2.94
N ALA A 36 -12.24 -20.16 -3.02
CA ALA A 36 -12.25 -18.71 -3.19
C ALA A 36 -11.63 -17.99 -1.97
N VAL A 37 -12.07 -18.37 -0.75
CA VAL A 37 -11.51 -17.83 0.51
C VAL A 37 -10.03 -18.16 0.62
N TRP A 38 -9.63 -19.41 0.34
CA TRP A 38 -8.24 -19.82 0.42
C TRP A 38 -7.34 -19.02 -0.53
N ARG A 39 -7.78 -18.81 -1.77
CA ARG A 39 -7.04 -18.04 -2.78
C ARG A 39 -6.80 -16.58 -2.37
N LEU A 40 -7.71 -15.99 -1.59
CA LEU A 40 -7.55 -14.65 -1.01
C LEU A 40 -6.71 -14.65 0.27
N ALA A 41 -6.87 -15.67 1.10
CA ALA A 41 -6.25 -15.77 2.40
C ALA A 41 -4.76 -16.10 2.33
N TRP A 42 -4.34 -17.12 1.57
CA TRP A 42 -2.95 -17.59 1.61
C TRP A 42 -1.91 -16.52 1.23
N PRO A 43 -2.10 -15.68 0.18
CA PRO A 43 -1.10 -14.66 -0.16
C PRO A 43 -1.08 -13.55 0.87
N THR A 44 -2.25 -13.23 1.44
CA THR A 44 -2.40 -12.25 2.51
C THR A 44 -1.69 -12.72 3.79
N MET A 45 -1.86 -13.99 4.17
CA MET A 45 -1.18 -14.57 5.33
C MET A 45 0.33 -14.55 5.14
N LEU A 46 0.80 -14.96 3.96
CA LEU A 46 2.23 -14.93 3.63
C LEU A 46 2.79 -13.49 3.67
N GLN A 47 2.05 -12.51 3.16
CA GLN A 47 2.43 -11.10 3.23
C GLN A 47 2.60 -10.64 4.69
N ASN A 48 1.67 -11.02 5.59
CA ASN A 48 1.77 -10.67 7.01
C ASN A 48 2.94 -11.38 7.69
N ALA A 49 3.19 -12.66 7.36
CA ALA A 49 4.34 -13.40 7.89
C ALA A 49 5.66 -12.74 7.47
N ILE A 50 5.79 -12.31 6.21
CA ILE A 50 6.95 -11.57 5.70
C ILE A 50 7.12 -10.24 6.42
N ALA A 51 6.04 -9.49 6.65
CA ALA A 51 6.11 -8.23 7.41
C ALA A 51 6.55 -8.45 8.87
N GLY A 52 6.10 -9.54 9.51
CA GLY A 52 6.57 -9.92 10.84
C GLY A 52 8.06 -10.27 10.87
N LEU A 53 8.53 -11.06 9.89
CA LEU A 53 9.95 -11.38 9.72
C LEU A 53 10.79 -10.12 9.48
N GLN A 54 10.30 -9.17 8.68
CA GLN A 54 10.96 -7.89 8.46
C GLN A 54 11.18 -7.15 9.79
N GLY A 55 10.17 -7.06 10.65
CA GLY A 55 10.32 -6.41 11.95
C GLY A 55 11.39 -7.06 12.83
N ILE A 56 11.49 -8.40 12.81
CA ILE A 56 12.56 -9.13 13.51
C ILE A 56 13.93 -8.76 12.93
N ILE A 57 14.06 -8.75 11.59
CA ILE A 57 15.32 -8.41 10.92
C ILE A 57 15.76 -6.98 11.29
N ASP A 58 14.84 -6.01 11.26
CA ASP A 58 15.15 -4.61 11.59
C ASP A 58 15.70 -4.49 13.03
N HIS A 59 15.08 -5.18 13.99
CA HIS A 59 15.56 -5.24 15.38
C HIS A 59 16.94 -5.92 15.51
N VAL A 60 17.16 -7.03 14.80
CA VAL A 60 18.44 -7.74 14.82
C VAL A 60 19.55 -6.89 14.22
N MET A 61 19.31 -6.24 13.07
CA MET A 61 20.30 -5.39 12.40
C MET A 61 20.69 -4.21 13.26
N VAL A 62 19.72 -3.51 13.85
CA VAL A 62 20.01 -2.33 14.66
C VAL A 62 20.67 -2.74 15.98
N GLY A 63 20.22 -3.84 16.60
CA GLY A 63 20.89 -4.41 17.76
C GLY A 63 22.34 -4.79 17.48
N HIS A 64 22.65 -5.29 16.28
CA HIS A 64 24.00 -5.66 15.89
C HIS A 64 24.90 -4.45 15.58
N PHE A 65 24.41 -3.49 14.79
CA PHE A 65 25.23 -2.37 14.31
C PHE A 65 25.27 -1.16 15.24
N VAL A 66 24.18 -0.88 15.96
CA VAL A 66 24.05 0.30 16.85
C VAL A 66 24.14 -0.10 18.32
N GLY A 67 23.72 -1.33 18.65
CA GLY A 67 23.72 -1.84 20.02
C GLY A 67 22.37 -1.70 20.72
N TYR A 68 22.37 -1.99 22.02
CA TYR A 68 21.15 -2.08 22.83
C TYR A 68 20.34 -0.78 22.85
N THR A 69 21.00 0.37 23.01
CA THR A 69 20.33 1.68 23.07
C THR A 69 19.62 2.02 21.76
N GLY A 70 20.24 1.74 20.60
CA GLY A 70 19.61 1.92 19.29
C GLY A 70 18.42 0.99 19.07
N ASN A 71 18.54 -0.27 19.48
CA ASN A 71 17.44 -1.22 19.38
C ASN A 71 16.25 -0.82 20.28
N ALA A 72 16.52 -0.36 21.51
CA ALA A 72 15.51 0.17 22.41
C ALA A 72 14.81 1.40 21.82
N ALA A 73 15.58 2.28 21.17
CA ALA A 73 15.06 3.49 20.51
C ALA A 73 14.09 3.16 19.38
N ILE A 74 14.43 2.16 18.54
CA ILE A 74 13.51 1.67 17.50
C ILE A 74 12.29 1.02 18.12
N GLY A 75 12.43 0.21 19.16
CA GLY A 75 11.30 -0.44 19.84
C GLY A 75 10.28 0.57 20.36
N VAL A 76 10.74 1.59 21.09
CA VAL A 76 9.89 2.67 21.60
C VAL A 76 9.24 3.46 20.44
N SER A 77 10.03 3.80 19.42
CA SER A 77 9.52 4.53 18.25
C SER A 77 8.47 3.71 17.48
N TRP A 78 8.65 2.39 17.40
CA TRP A 78 7.72 1.50 16.73
C TRP A 78 6.38 1.41 17.46
N GLN A 79 6.35 1.48 18.79
CA GLN A 79 5.09 1.55 19.56
C GLN A 79 4.28 2.81 19.21
N ILE A 80 4.94 3.91 18.89
CA ILE A 80 4.27 5.13 18.44
C ILE A 80 3.77 4.95 17.00
N ILE A 81 4.64 4.44 16.12
CA ILE A 81 4.33 4.24 14.70
C ILE A 81 3.22 3.21 14.49
N ILE A 82 3.14 2.15 15.30
CA ILE A 82 2.12 1.10 15.14
C ILE A 82 0.70 1.64 15.37
N VAL A 83 0.51 2.61 16.28
CA VAL A 83 -0.77 3.28 16.47
C VAL A 83 -1.19 4.01 15.19
N VAL A 84 -0.25 4.71 14.57
CA VAL A 84 -0.45 5.41 13.29
C VAL A 84 -0.76 4.41 12.17
N ILE A 85 -0.02 3.30 12.10
CA ILE A 85 -0.25 2.21 11.13
C ILE A 85 -1.64 1.60 11.30
N VAL A 86 -2.07 1.31 12.53
CA VAL A 86 -3.40 0.74 12.82
C VAL A 86 -4.48 1.69 12.33
N PHE A 87 -4.36 2.99 12.63
CA PHE A 87 -5.30 4.00 12.14
C PHE A 87 -5.37 4.05 10.60
N ILE A 88 -4.21 4.10 9.94
CA ILE A 88 -4.10 4.08 8.48
C ILE A 88 -4.74 2.81 7.89
N SER A 89 -4.45 1.66 8.49
CA SER A 89 -4.98 0.36 8.07
C SER A 89 -6.50 0.30 8.22
N SER A 90 -7.06 0.83 9.31
CA SER A 90 -8.51 0.94 9.51
C SER A 90 -9.18 1.79 8.44
N LEU A 91 -8.62 2.95 8.12
CA LEU A 91 -9.13 3.85 7.08
C LEU A 91 -9.21 3.14 5.72
N PHE A 92 -8.13 2.46 5.32
CA PHE A 92 -8.07 1.79 4.02
C PHE A 92 -8.80 0.44 3.99
N THR A 93 -9.00 -0.20 5.14
CA THR A 93 -9.94 -1.32 5.27
C THR A 93 -11.36 -0.86 4.99
N GLY A 94 -11.75 0.32 5.50
CA GLY A 94 -13.05 0.94 5.18
C GLY A 94 -13.22 1.24 3.69
N MET A 95 -12.19 1.78 3.03
CA MET A 95 -12.16 1.93 1.57
C MET A 95 -12.33 0.58 0.85
N GLY A 96 -11.67 -0.46 1.35
CA GLY A 96 -11.75 -1.82 0.81
C GLY A 96 -13.19 -2.37 0.77
N VAL A 97 -14.06 -1.99 1.71
CA VAL A 97 -15.49 -2.41 1.69
C VAL A 97 -16.20 -1.89 0.44
N PHE A 98 -15.99 -0.62 0.08
CA PHE A 98 -16.57 -0.04 -1.14
C PHE A 98 -15.99 -0.67 -2.40
N VAL A 99 -14.67 -0.87 -2.42
CA VAL A 99 -13.98 -1.55 -3.54
C VAL A 99 -14.53 -2.96 -3.75
N ALA A 100 -14.63 -3.76 -2.69
CA ALA A 100 -15.13 -5.14 -2.75
C ALA A 100 -16.59 -5.18 -3.25
N ARG A 101 -17.45 -4.27 -2.76
CA ARG A 101 -18.84 -4.18 -3.19
C ARG A 101 -18.97 -3.84 -4.67
N PHE A 102 -18.20 -2.86 -5.17
CA PHE A 102 -18.26 -2.48 -6.57
C PHE A 102 -17.56 -3.48 -7.50
N ALA A 103 -16.47 -4.10 -7.05
CA ALA A 103 -15.79 -5.18 -7.78
C ALA A 103 -16.71 -6.41 -7.92
N GLY A 104 -17.38 -6.82 -6.84
CA GLY A 104 -18.36 -7.92 -6.87
C GLY A 104 -19.58 -7.61 -7.75
N ALA A 105 -19.98 -6.35 -7.84
CA ALA A 105 -21.04 -5.89 -8.75
C ALA A 105 -20.55 -5.66 -10.20
N ASN A 106 -19.28 -5.96 -10.50
CA ASN A 106 -18.64 -5.74 -11.80
C ASN A 106 -18.74 -4.29 -12.32
N GLN A 107 -18.53 -3.31 -11.43
CA GLN A 107 -18.59 -1.87 -11.72
C GLN A 107 -17.19 -1.23 -11.62
N PRO A 108 -16.28 -1.46 -12.59
CA PRO A 108 -14.88 -1.04 -12.51
C PRO A 108 -14.70 0.48 -12.42
N GLU A 109 -15.58 1.28 -13.01
CA GLU A 109 -15.53 2.74 -12.96
C GLU A 109 -15.69 3.26 -11.54
N LYS A 110 -16.60 2.65 -10.77
CA LYS A 110 -16.82 3.01 -9.36
C LYS A 110 -15.67 2.55 -8.48
N VAL A 111 -15.08 1.39 -8.75
CA VAL A 111 -13.85 0.94 -8.10
C VAL A 111 -12.74 1.98 -8.31
N ASN A 112 -12.49 2.39 -9.55
CA ASN A 112 -11.46 3.36 -9.87
C ASN A 112 -11.70 4.71 -9.17
N ARG A 113 -12.95 5.19 -9.12
CA ARG A 113 -13.31 6.44 -8.43
C ARG A 113 -13.02 6.38 -6.94
N VAL A 114 -13.39 5.29 -6.27
CA VAL A 114 -13.12 5.09 -4.84
C VAL A 114 -11.61 5.05 -4.57
N VAL A 115 -10.87 4.31 -5.38
CA VAL A 115 -9.41 4.19 -5.23
C VAL A 115 -8.73 5.54 -5.50
N TYR A 116 -9.21 6.31 -6.48
CA TYR A 116 -8.69 7.65 -6.75
C TYR A 116 -8.94 8.61 -5.57
N GLN A 117 -10.14 8.61 -5.00
CA GLN A 117 -10.43 9.39 -3.80
C GLN A 117 -9.55 8.98 -2.64
N ALA A 118 -9.36 7.67 -2.43
CA ALA A 118 -8.48 7.17 -1.38
C ALA A 118 -7.01 7.52 -1.61
N PHE A 119 -6.57 7.65 -2.86
CA PHE A 119 -5.22 8.11 -3.21
C PHE A 119 -5.04 9.59 -2.83
N LEU A 120 -6.00 10.46 -3.15
CA LEU A 120 -5.97 11.86 -2.73
C LEU A 120 -6.01 11.98 -1.20
N THR A 121 -6.86 11.18 -0.54
CA THR A 121 -6.91 11.10 0.93
C THR A 121 -5.58 10.64 1.51
N ALA A 122 -4.92 9.64 0.91
CA ALA A 122 -3.61 9.16 1.34
C ALA A 122 -2.55 10.27 1.30
N ILE A 123 -2.50 11.05 0.22
CA ILE A 123 -1.57 12.18 0.09
C ILE A 123 -1.87 13.24 1.15
N ALA A 124 -3.11 13.73 1.23
CA ALA A 124 -3.49 14.77 2.18
C ALA A 124 -3.25 14.33 3.64
N PHE A 125 -3.63 13.10 3.96
CA PHE A 125 -3.46 12.54 5.30
C PHE A 125 -1.99 12.32 5.65
N SER A 126 -1.16 11.87 4.70
CA SER A 126 0.28 11.72 4.92
C SER A 126 0.97 13.06 5.19
N ALA A 127 0.59 14.13 4.48
CA ALA A 127 1.13 15.47 4.72
C ALA A 127 0.75 15.98 6.12
N LEU A 128 -0.51 15.78 6.53
CA LEU A 128 -0.96 16.10 7.88
C LEU A 128 -0.18 15.30 8.95
N MET A 129 -0.04 13.99 8.75
CA MET A 129 0.70 13.12 9.68
C MET A 129 2.18 13.44 9.75
N ALA A 130 2.80 13.84 8.64
CA ALA A 130 4.20 14.26 8.64
C ALA A 130 4.41 15.50 9.50
N VAL A 131 3.56 16.52 9.34
CA VAL A 131 3.65 17.77 10.12
C VAL A 131 3.33 17.51 11.60
N VAL A 132 2.16 16.92 11.88
CA VAL A 132 1.72 16.66 13.26
C VAL A 132 2.70 15.74 13.98
N GLY A 133 3.10 14.64 13.32
CA GLY A 133 4.01 13.66 13.88
C GLY A 133 5.39 14.25 14.19
N TYR A 134 5.94 15.06 13.29
CA TYR A 134 7.25 15.70 13.50
C TYR A 134 7.28 16.61 14.74
N PHE A 135 6.26 17.44 14.91
CA PHE A 135 6.15 18.35 16.06
C PHE A 135 5.72 17.61 17.33
N ALA A 136 4.94 16.55 17.21
CA ALA A 136 4.51 15.72 18.34
C ALA A 136 5.59 14.73 18.81
N SER A 137 6.61 14.39 18.00
CA SER A 137 7.66 13.43 18.34
C SER A 137 8.23 13.58 19.76
N PRO A 138 8.57 14.79 20.26
CA PRO A 138 9.08 14.94 21.63
C PRO A 138 8.07 14.50 22.68
N VAL A 139 6.84 15.02 22.60
CA VAL A 139 5.75 14.71 23.53
C VAL A 139 5.39 13.22 23.47
N LEU A 140 5.36 12.62 22.28
CA LEU A 140 5.08 11.20 22.10
C LEU A 140 6.15 10.33 22.78
N LEU A 141 7.42 10.70 22.68
CA LEU A 141 8.50 9.98 23.33
C LEU A 141 8.48 10.16 24.86
N ASP A 142 8.08 11.33 25.35
CA ASP A 142 7.87 11.58 26.79
C ASP A 142 6.72 10.73 27.34
N ILE A 143 5.61 10.58 26.59
CA ILE A 143 4.46 9.76 26.98
C ILE A 143 4.83 8.28 27.13
N VAL A 144 5.71 7.77 26.26
CA VAL A 144 6.19 6.38 26.34
C VAL A 144 7.24 6.21 27.45
N ASN A 145 7.59 7.29 28.16
CA ASN A 145 8.51 7.30 29.29
C ASN A 145 9.88 6.68 28.92
N ALA A 146 10.40 7.05 27.76
CA ALA A 146 11.69 6.59 27.28
C ALA A 146 12.82 7.15 28.16
N ALA A 147 13.82 6.31 28.49
CA ALA A 147 15.01 6.80 29.18
C ALA A 147 15.72 7.88 28.34
N PRO A 148 16.37 8.90 28.96
CA PRO A 148 16.93 10.02 28.22
C PRO A 148 17.90 9.65 27.09
N GLU A 149 18.69 8.60 27.29
CA GLU A 149 19.63 8.07 26.28
C GLU A 149 18.91 7.43 25.09
N VAL A 150 17.84 6.69 25.36
CA VAL A 150 16.98 6.08 24.33
C VAL A 150 16.22 7.15 23.56
N GLN A 151 15.74 8.18 24.25
CA GLN A 151 14.99 9.28 23.64
C GLN A 151 15.85 10.10 22.66
N ARG A 152 17.12 10.35 23.01
CA ARG A 152 18.07 11.04 22.12
C ARG A 152 18.28 10.30 20.80
N GLU A 153 18.32 8.97 20.86
CA GLU A 153 18.49 8.12 19.68
C GLU A 153 17.16 7.93 18.91
N ALA A 154 16.04 7.85 19.61
CA ALA A 154 14.71 7.65 19.03
C ALA A 154 14.17 8.90 18.31
N MET A 155 14.49 10.10 18.81
CA MET A 155 13.98 11.36 18.27
C MET A 155 14.25 11.56 16.77
N PRO A 156 15.50 11.46 16.27
CA PRO A 156 15.76 11.65 14.85
C PRO A 156 15.17 10.52 14.00
N PHE A 157 15.16 9.28 14.49
CA PHE A 157 14.50 8.15 13.84
C PHE A 157 13.00 8.41 13.65
N LEU A 158 12.29 8.76 14.72
CA LEU A 158 10.86 8.96 14.72
C LEU A 158 10.46 10.15 13.83
N ARG A 159 11.21 11.25 13.88
CA ARG A 159 10.98 12.40 13.00
C ARG A 159 11.19 12.06 11.53
N ALA A 160 12.23 11.31 11.21
CA ALA A 160 12.48 10.85 9.84
C ALA A 160 11.30 9.99 9.35
N MET A 161 10.85 9.03 10.16
CA MET A 161 9.71 8.16 9.83
C MET A 161 8.42 8.94 9.57
N PHE A 162 8.14 10.00 10.35
CA PHE A 162 6.98 10.86 10.10
C PHE A 162 7.10 11.67 8.81
N ILE A 163 8.26 12.27 8.55
CA ILE A 163 8.49 13.01 7.30
C ILE A 163 8.33 12.09 6.07
N GLY A 164 8.83 10.86 6.16
CA GLY A 164 8.77 9.86 5.10
C GLY A 164 7.51 8.98 5.09
N ILE A 165 6.48 9.32 5.87
CA ILE A 165 5.34 8.42 6.13
C ILE A 165 4.49 8.14 4.87
N LEU A 166 4.55 9.01 3.86
CA LEU A 166 3.78 8.89 2.61
C LEU A 166 3.96 7.52 1.96
N GLY A 167 5.19 7.01 1.88
CA GLY A 167 5.46 5.70 1.27
C GLY A 167 4.70 4.57 1.96
N LEU A 168 4.66 4.62 3.30
CA LEU A 168 3.96 3.62 4.12
C LEU A 168 2.44 3.74 3.98
N VAL A 169 1.88 4.96 4.04
CA VAL A 169 0.45 5.22 3.82
C VAL A 169 0.02 4.69 2.46
N MET A 170 0.81 4.97 1.42
CA MET A 170 0.57 4.50 0.06
C MET A 170 0.61 2.99 -0.06
N PHE A 171 1.55 2.33 0.63
CA PHE A 171 1.62 0.87 0.67
C PHE A 171 0.35 0.24 1.25
N PHE A 172 -0.16 0.76 2.38
CA PHE A 172 -1.41 0.25 2.98
C PHE A 172 -2.63 0.54 2.10
N MET A 173 -2.71 1.74 1.52
CA MET A 173 -3.77 2.13 0.59
C MET A 173 -3.84 1.18 -0.61
N LEU A 174 -2.72 1.00 -1.31
CA LEU A 174 -2.64 0.13 -2.49
C LEU A 174 -2.90 -1.32 -2.12
N SER A 175 -2.30 -1.79 -1.02
CA SER A 175 -2.49 -3.16 -0.55
C SER A 175 -3.96 -3.47 -0.25
N GLY A 176 -4.65 -2.54 0.41
CA GLY A 176 -6.09 -2.64 0.70
C GLY A 176 -6.93 -2.65 -0.58
N ALA A 177 -6.64 -1.74 -1.51
CA ALA A 177 -7.37 -1.64 -2.77
C ALA A 177 -7.27 -2.90 -3.63
N PHE A 178 -6.05 -3.41 -3.88
CA PHE A 178 -5.84 -4.61 -4.69
C PHE A 178 -6.43 -5.86 -4.03
N ARG A 179 -6.25 -6.01 -2.70
CA ARG A 179 -6.81 -7.14 -1.96
C ARG A 179 -8.34 -7.14 -2.01
N ALA A 180 -8.96 -5.98 -1.82
CA ALA A 180 -10.42 -5.82 -1.90
C ALA A 180 -10.96 -6.05 -3.33
N ALA A 181 -10.17 -5.74 -4.35
CA ALA A 181 -10.51 -6.00 -5.75
C ALA A 181 -10.32 -7.47 -6.17
N GLY A 182 -9.89 -8.35 -5.25
CA GLY A 182 -9.68 -9.77 -5.52
C GLY A 182 -8.28 -10.14 -6.05
N ASP A 183 -7.32 -9.21 -6.01
CA ASP A 183 -5.91 -9.45 -6.35
C ASP A 183 -5.01 -9.33 -5.11
N PRO A 184 -4.94 -10.37 -4.26
CA PRO A 184 -4.05 -10.42 -3.10
C PRO A 184 -2.58 -10.67 -3.48
N GLN A 185 -2.29 -11.08 -4.73
CA GLN A 185 -0.91 -11.33 -5.17
C GLN A 185 -0.13 -10.04 -5.37
N THR A 186 -0.78 -8.99 -5.87
CA THR A 186 -0.13 -7.67 -6.01
C THR A 186 0.39 -7.14 -4.66
N PRO A 187 -0.42 -7.06 -3.58
CA PRO A 187 0.04 -6.71 -2.24
C PRO A 187 1.20 -7.58 -1.72
N LEU A 188 1.13 -8.90 -1.93
CA LEU A 188 2.21 -9.82 -1.54
C LEU A 188 3.53 -9.45 -2.23
N ARG A 189 3.51 -9.23 -3.56
CA ARG A 189 4.71 -8.84 -4.31
C ARG A 189 5.25 -7.49 -3.84
N LEU A 190 4.38 -6.50 -3.60
CA LEU A 190 4.79 -5.20 -3.06
C LEU A 190 5.45 -5.36 -1.68
N GLY A 191 4.90 -6.20 -0.80
CA GLY A 191 5.46 -6.45 0.53
C GLY A 191 6.81 -7.15 0.48
N VAL A 192 6.96 -8.17 -0.38
CA VAL A 192 8.25 -8.85 -0.62
C VAL A 192 9.29 -7.85 -1.12
N THR A 193 8.96 -7.07 -2.14
CA THR A 193 9.87 -6.05 -2.69
C THR A 193 10.25 -5.02 -1.64
N MET A 194 9.29 -4.54 -0.84
CA MET A 194 9.55 -3.59 0.25
C MET A 194 10.52 -4.18 1.28
N THR A 195 10.31 -5.44 1.66
CA THR A 195 11.16 -6.14 2.64
C THR A 195 12.58 -6.27 2.13
N VAL A 196 12.76 -6.78 0.89
CA VAL A 196 14.09 -6.97 0.28
C VAL A 196 14.83 -5.64 0.14
N LEU A 197 14.15 -4.59 -0.32
CA LEU A 197 14.74 -3.26 -0.41
C LEU A 197 15.12 -2.71 0.97
N THR A 198 14.27 -2.91 1.98
CA THR A 198 14.50 -2.40 3.33
C THR A 198 15.75 -3.05 3.92
N VAL A 199 15.86 -4.37 3.84
CA VAL A 199 17.05 -5.10 4.31
C VAL A 199 18.30 -4.63 3.55
N GLY A 200 18.22 -4.47 2.23
CA GLY A 200 19.33 -4.00 1.40
C GLY A 200 19.81 -2.60 1.79
N PHE A 201 18.89 -1.65 1.97
CA PHE A 201 19.25 -0.30 2.41
C PHE A 201 19.74 -0.28 3.85
N ASN A 202 19.12 -1.05 4.75
CA ASN A 202 19.52 -1.14 6.15
C ASN A 202 20.96 -1.65 6.31
N LEU A 203 21.40 -2.60 5.47
CA LEU A 203 22.78 -3.10 5.49
C LEU A 203 23.82 -2.00 5.17
N VAL A 204 23.44 -1.03 4.35
CA VAL A 204 24.33 0.06 3.90
C VAL A 204 24.21 1.29 4.80
N LEU A 205 23.00 1.64 5.21
CA LEU A 205 22.71 2.90 5.90
C LEU A 205 22.89 2.82 7.41
N ILE A 206 22.57 1.69 8.05
CA ILE A 206 22.68 1.56 9.51
C ILE A 206 24.14 1.70 9.98
N PRO A 207 25.16 1.07 9.36
CA PRO A 207 26.54 1.23 9.80
C PRO A 207 27.05 2.67 9.72
N ALA A 208 26.51 3.47 8.79
CA ALA A 208 26.96 4.85 8.56
C ALA A 208 26.16 5.90 9.37
N LEU A 209 24.84 5.67 9.55
CA LEU A 209 23.90 6.67 10.08
C LEU A 209 23.15 6.18 11.33
N GLY A 210 23.47 5.01 11.86
CA GLY A 210 22.85 4.45 13.06
C GLY A 210 21.35 4.21 12.88
N THR A 211 20.56 4.56 13.89
CA THR A 211 19.09 4.41 13.85
C THR A 211 18.46 5.23 12.73
N VAL A 212 18.95 6.44 12.45
CA VAL A 212 18.47 7.25 11.32
C VAL A 212 18.63 6.52 9.99
N GLY A 213 19.71 5.75 9.84
CA GLY A 213 19.93 4.89 8.69
C GLY A 213 18.82 3.85 8.50
N ALA A 214 18.34 3.24 9.59
CA ALA A 214 17.21 2.32 9.56
C ALA A 214 15.92 3.02 9.10
N ALA A 215 15.61 4.21 9.64
CA ALA A 215 14.44 4.99 9.20
C ALA A 215 14.52 5.31 7.70
N LEU A 216 15.67 5.80 7.23
CA LEU A 216 15.87 6.14 5.82
C LEU A 216 15.75 4.92 4.91
N GLY A 217 16.22 3.74 5.34
CA GLY A 217 16.06 2.49 4.60
C GLY A 217 14.59 2.11 4.42
N THR A 218 13.78 2.23 5.47
CA THR A 218 12.32 2.01 5.40
C THR A 218 11.63 3.04 4.51
N ILE A 219 12.00 4.32 4.62
CA ILE A 219 11.41 5.42 3.82
C ILE A 219 11.74 5.24 2.34
N ALA A 220 13.01 4.96 2.00
CA ALA A 220 13.43 4.73 0.62
C ALA A 220 12.68 3.55 0.01
N SER A 221 12.62 2.43 0.72
CA SER A 221 11.94 1.21 0.26
C SER A 221 10.46 1.43 0.04
N SER A 222 9.76 1.99 1.04
CA SER A 222 8.33 2.27 0.95
C SER A 222 8.02 3.29 -0.14
N SER A 223 8.86 4.30 -0.35
CA SER A 223 8.71 5.29 -1.43
C SER A 223 8.88 4.65 -2.81
N ILE A 224 9.89 3.82 -3.01
CA ILE A 224 10.10 3.09 -4.28
C ILE A 224 8.91 2.18 -4.56
N VAL A 225 8.44 1.43 -3.56
CA VAL A 225 7.28 0.54 -3.68
C VAL A 225 5.99 1.31 -3.93
N ALA A 226 5.80 2.47 -3.29
CA ALA A 226 4.68 3.35 -3.53
C ALA A 226 4.67 3.85 -4.98
N VAL A 227 5.80 4.33 -5.50
CA VAL A 227 5.92 4.78 -6.90
C VAL A 227 5.64 3.63 -7.86
N TYR A 228 6.20 2.44 -7.61
CA TYR A 228 5.94 1.25 -8.43
C TYR A 228 4.46 0.84 -8.39
N GLY A 229 3.85 0.82 -7.22
CA GLY A 229 2.44 0.50 -7.04
C GLY A 229 1.50 1.51 -7.69
N VAL A 230 1.82 2.81 -7.62
CA VAL A 230 1.08 3.86 -8.34
C VAL A 230 1.22 3.68 -9.85
N ARG A 231 2.42 3.42 -10.38
CA ARG A 231 2.60 3.12 -11.82
C ARG A 231 1.75 1.93 -12.26
N ARG A 232 1.60 0.92 -11.40
CA ARG A 232 0.75 -0.25 -11.66
C ARG A 232 -0.73 0.14 -11.79
N LEU A 233 -1.22 1.16 -11.09
CA LEU A 233 -2.58 1.70 -11.28
C LEU A 233 -2.81 2.32 -12.66
N PHE A 234 -1.76 2.64 -13.42
CA PHE A 234 -1.87 3.16 -14.79
C PHE A 234 -1.58 2.10 -15.86
N ALA A 235 -1.07 0.92 -15.47
CA ALA A 235 -0.63 -0.11 -16.41
C ALA A 235 -1.80 -0.85 -17.12
N PRO A 236 -1.67 -1.15 -18.42
CA PRO A 236 -2.61 -2.03 -19.11
C PRO A 236 -2.49 -3.46 -18.57
N GLY A 237 -3.54 -3.94 -17.91
CA GLY A 237 -3.59 -5.26 -17.24
C GLY A 237 -3.80 -5.22 -15.73
N SER A 238 -3.79 -4.03 -15.12
CA SER A 238 -4.19 -3.87 -13.72
C SER A 238 -5.72 -3.96 -13.56
N VAL A 239 -6.15 -4.68 -12.52
CA VAL A 239 -7.55 -4.81 -12.11
C VAL A 239 -8.17 -3.43 -11.84
N ILE A 240 -7.37 -2.51 -11.30
CA ILE A 240 -7.73 -1.12 -11.02
C ILE A 240 -6.96 -0.22 -11.98
N ARG A 241 -7.65 0.66 -12.72
CA ARG A 241 -7.02 1.53 -13.73
C ARG A 241 -7.56 2.95 -13.69
N PHE A 242 -6.69 3.92 -13.52
CA PHE A 242 -7.06 5.33 -13.71
C PHE A 242 -7.13 5.66 -15.20
N HIS A 243 -8.23 6.30 -15.61
CA HIS A 243 -8.32 6.95 -16.92
C HIS A 243 -7.85 8.40 -16.78
N ARG A 244 -7.18 8.93 -17.80
CA ARG A 244 -6.56 10.27 -17.78
C ARG A 244 -7.57 11.42 -17.74
N HIS A 245 -8.87 11.12 -17.86
CA HIS A 245 -10.00 12.04 -17.71
C HIS A 245 -10.94 11.46 -16.63
N MET A 246 -10.83 11.95 -15.41
CA MET A 246 -11.82 11.73 -14.34
C MET A 246 -12.09 13.09 -13.70
N ASP A 247 -12.63 14.00 -14.51
CA ASP A 247 -13.31 15.22 -14.07
C ASP A 247 -14.80 14.93 -13.86
#